data_AF-A0A2E9ACG2-F1
#
_entry.id   AF-A0A2E9ACG2-F1
#
_cell.length_a   1.000
_cell.length_b   1.000
_cell.length_c   1.000
_cell.angle_alpha   90.00
_cell.angle_beta   90.00
_cell.angle_gamma   90.00
#
_symmetry.space_group_name_H-M   'P 1'
#
loop_
_entity.id
_entity.type
_entity.pdbx_description
1 polymer ?
#
loop_
_entity_poly.entity_id
_entity_poly.type
_entity_poly.pdbx_seq_one_letter_code
_entity_poly.pdbx_strand_id
1 'polypeptide(L)'
;MHKFTNISIVSHTLCFITSNENILMLHRYNPPNEGLWNGVGGRIEKNETPLQACLREVHEEAGIVLTSARFGGLLNWFSPNIHGTLALYTARVQSETICECDEGELQWKRRDWVFSSSEVVQNIHVVGPLVINGAPASIYHFEYDSFDNIINYERHEWMSSLNKQDYQ
;
A
#
# COMPACT_ATOMS: atom_id res chain seq x y z
N MET A 1 -18.22 20.81 -10.10
CA MET A 1 -18.39 20.76 -8.63
C MET A 1 -17.31 19.83 -8.11
N HIS A 2 -16.32 20.36 -7.39
CA HIS A 2 -15.10 19.65 -6.97
C HIS A 2 -15.42 18.46 -6.06
N LYS A 3 -15.17 17.22 -6.52
CA LYS A 3 -15.35 15.98 -5.75
C LYS A 3 -14.10 15.54 -4.96
N PHE A 4 -12.98 16.27 -5.03
CA PHE A 4 -11.66 15.70 -4.70
C PHE A 4 -10.86 16.46 -3.63
N THR A 5 -11.49 16.95 -2.57
CA THR A 5 -10.76 17.71 -1.52
C THR A 5 -10.79 17.12 -0.11
N ASN A 6 -11.41 15.97 0.13
CA ASN A 6 -11.33 15.31 1.44
C ASN A 6 -10.47 14.05 1.37
N ILE A 7 -9.15 14.23 1.41
CA ILE A 7 -8.23 13.17 1.80
C ILE A 7 -8.44 12.95 3.30
N SER A 8 -8.91 11.77 3.69
CA SER A 8 -8.99 11.38 5.09
C SER A 8 -7.59 11.36 5.72
N ILE A 9 -7.53 11.41 7.06
CA ILE A 9 -6.25 11.29 7.77
C ILE A 9 -5.54 10.01 7.32
N VAL A 10 -4.32 10.15 6.81
CA VAL A 10 -3.46 9.01 6.46
C VAL A 10 -3.20 8.24 7.75
N SER A 11 -3.68 7.01 7.80
CA SER A 11 -3.74 6.21 9.03
C SER A 11 -2.95 4.92 8.95
N HIS A 12 -2.54 4.50 7.76
CA HIS A 12 -1.82 3.26 7.52
C HIS A 12 -0.73 3.44 6.48
N THR A 13 0.15 2.46 6.38
CA THR A 13 1.19 2.37 5.36
C THR A 13 1.17 1.01 4.70
N LEU A 14 1.65 0.95 3.47
CA LEU A 14 1.85 -0.31 2.75
C LEU A 14 3.13 -0.20 1.93
N CYS A 15 4.05 -1.15 2.11
CA CYS A 15 5.32 -1.21 1.44
C CYS A 15 5.42 -2.42 0.52
N PHE A 16 5.68 -2.16 -0.77
CA PHE A 16 6.09 -3.20 -1.71
C PHE A 16 7.62 -3.36 -1.66
N ILE A 17 8.06 -4.38 -0.91
CA ILE A 17 9.47 -4.74 -0.81
C ILE A 17 9.81 -5.71 -1.95
N THR A 18 10.85 -5.40 -2.71
CA THR A 18 11.24 -6.17 -3.89
C THR A 18 12.65 -6.72 -3.79
N SER A 19 12.82 -7.93 -4.32
CA SER A 19 14.11 -8.59 -4.54
C SER A 19 14.00 -9.32 -5.87
N ASN A 20 14.89 -9.01 -6.83
CA ASN A 20 14.84 -9.59 -8.18
C ASN A 20 13.43 -9.48 -8.80
N GLU A 21 12.84 -10.60 -9.19
CA GLU A 21 11.48 -10.74 -9.76
C GLU A 21 10.42 -11.12 -8.71
N ASN A 22 10.75 -10.96 -7.42
CA ASN A 22 9.88 -11.27 -6.30
C ASN A 22 9.46 -10.02 -5.54
N ILE A 23 8.28 -10.11 -4.93
CA ILE A 23 7.72 -9.16 -3.97
C ILE A 23 7.48 -9.92 -2.68
N LEU A 24 7.89 -9.35 -1.54
CA LEU A 24 7.54 -9.91 -0.24
C LEU A 24 6.07 -9.63 0.04
N MET A 25 5.30 -10.69 0.27
CA MET A 25 3.86 -10.62 0.52
C MET A 25 3.54 -11.25 1.87
N LEU A 26 2.55 -10.69 2.56
CA LEU A 26 1.99 -11.19 3.82
C LEU A 26 0.62 -11.81 3.55
N HIS A 27 0.48 -13.10 3.81
CA HIS A 27 -0.81 -13.78 3.84
C HIS A 27 -1.47 -13.57 5.21
N ARG A 28 -2.50 -12.73 5.26
CA ARG A 28 -3.04 -12.23 6.53
C ARG A 28 -3.88 -13.26 7.26
N TYR A 29 -3.64 -13.41 8.56
CA TYR A 29 -4.48 -14.21 9.46
C TYR A 29 -5.63 -13.43 10.10
N ASN A 30 -5.57 -12.09 10.05
CA ASN A 30 -6.53 -11.23 10.74
C ASN A 30 -7.19 -10.23 9.77
N PRO A 31 -8.48 -9.88 9.98
CA PRO A 31 -9.16 -8.84 9.22
C PRO A 31 -8.46 -7.46 9.33
N PRO A 32 -8.62 -6.57 8.34
CA PRO A 32 -9.28 -6.80 7.05
C PRO A 32 -8.43 -7.67 6.11
N ASN A 33 -9.05 -8.21 5.06
CA ASN A 33 -8.40 -9.07 4.06
C ASN A 33 -7.80 -10.37 4.62
N GLU A 34 -8.44 -10.96 5.63
CA GLU A 34 -8.08 -12.29 6.15
C GLU A 34 -8.10 -13.33 5.02
N GLY A 35 -7.04 -14.15 4.92
CA GLY A 35 -6.88 -15.15 3.86
C GLY A 35 -6.45 -14.59 2.49
N LEU A 36 -6.14 -13.29 2.40
CA LEU A 36 -5.58 -12.69 1.19
C LEU A 36 -4.12 -12.26 1.42
N TRP A 37 -3.37 -12.21 0.32
CA TRP A 37 -2.00 -11.72 0.27
C TRP A 37 -1.96 -10.21 0.08
N ASN A 38 -1.21 -9.52 0.92
CA ASN A 38 -1.02 -8.07 0.89
C ASN A 38 0.48 -7.70 0.93
N GLY A 39 0.81 -6.43 0.71
CA GLY A 39 2.13 -5.90 1.06
C GLY A 39 2.32 -5.83 2.59
N VAL A 40 3.55 -5.51 3.00
CA VAL A 40 3.96 -5.37 4.41
C VAL A 40 3.64 -3.95 4.88
N GLY A 41 3.11 -3.79 6.10
CA GLY A 41 2.75 -2.49 6.63
C GLY A 41 1.54 -2.52 7.54
N GLY A 42 1.39 -1.45 8.32
CA GLY A 42 0.37 -1.38 9.36
C GLY A 42 -0.04 0.05 9.67
N ARG A 43 -0.54 0.24 10.88
CA ARG A 43 -1.15 1.48 11.34
C ARG A 43 -0.07 2.52 11.67
N ILE A 44 -0.36 3.77 11.35
CA ILE A 44 0.42 4.92 11.79
C ILE A 44 0.06 5.22 13.24
N GLU A 45 1.03 5.05 14.13
CA GLU A 45 0.96 5.38 15.54
C GLU A 45 1.01 6.89 15.81
N LYS A 46 0.81 7.25 17.09
CA LYS A 46 0.87 8.65 17.50
C LYS A 46 2.32 9.14 17.43
N ASN A 47 2.51 10.30 16.79
CA ASN A 47 3.79 11.01 16.64
C ASN A 47 4.78 10.37 15.64
N GLU A 48 4.35 9.45 14.78
CA GLU A 48 5.17 8.99 13.65
C GLU A 48 4.69 9.60 12.32
N THR A 49 5.64 9.86 11.43
CA THR A 49 5.34 10.14 10.03
C THR A 49 4.98 8.84 9.31
N PRO A 50 4.26 8.91 8.16
CA PRO A 50 3.99 7.71 7.37
C PRO A 50 5.27 6.95 6.94
N LEU A 51 6.39 7.65 6.72
CA LEU A 51 7.64 6.95 6.42
C LEU A 51 8.19 6.23 7.65
N GLN A 52 8.16 6.85 8.84
CA GLN A 52 8.61 6.19 10.08
C GLN A 52 7.78 4.94 10.38
N ALA A 53 6.45 5.03 10.24
CA ALA A 53 5.55 3.90 10.36
C ALA A 53 5.93 2.77 9.39
N CYS A 54 6.12 3.09 8.11
CA CYS A 54 6.52 2.11 7.09
C CYS A 54 7.82 1.40 7.45
N LEU A 55 8.84 2.13 7.92
CA LEU A 55 10.14 1.53 8.28
C LEU A 55 10.04 0.66 9.54
N ARG A 56 9.23 1.08 10.53
CA ARG A 56 8.95 0.32 11.75
C ARG A 56 8.23 -0.99 11.42
N GLU A 57 7.12 -0.93 10.70
CA GLU A 57 6.31 -2.09 10.34
C GLU A 57 7.12 -3.12 9.52
N VAL A 58 7.91 -2.65 8.55
CA VAL A 58 8.78 -3.56 7.78
C VAL A 58 9.83 -4.26 8.65
N HIS A 59 10.34 -3.58 9.68
CA HIS A 59 11.24 -4.19 10.64
C HIS A 59 10.52 -5.16 11.59
N GLU A 60 9.36 -4.79 12.11
CA GLU A 60 8.58 -5.60 13.06
C GLU A 60 8.00 -6.85 12.40
N GLU A 61 7.39 -6.71 11.22
CA GLU A 61 6.72 -7.83 10.54
C GLU A 61 7.71 -8.74 9.81
N ALA A 62 8.75 -8.19 9.18
CA ALA A 62 9.62 -8.93 8.28
C ALA A 62 11.09 -9.01 8.72
N GLY A 63 11.49 -8.31 9.78
CA GLY A 63 12.88 -8.30 10.26
C GLY A 63 13.83 -7.55 9.33
N ILE A 64 13.30 -6.80 8.36
CA ILE A 64 14.09 -6.09 7.34
C ILE A 64 14.36 -4.67 7.83
N VAL A 65 15.65 -4.32 7.97
CA VAL A 65 16.06 -2.95 8.29
C VAL A 65 16.18 -2.13 7.01
N LEU A 66 15.22 -1.24 6.78
CA LEU A 66 15.26 -0.26 5.71
C LEU A 66 15.77 1.10 6.24
N THR A 67 16.66 1.75 5.49
CA THR A 67 17.08 3.14 5.79
C THR A 67 16.24 4.19 5.08
N SER A 68 15.54 3.78 4.01
CA SER A 68 14.60 4.63 3.26
C SER A 68 13.65 3.77 2.43
N ALA A 69 12.52 4.37 2.04
CA ALA A 69 11.57 3.80 1.09
C ALA A 69 11.05 4.91 0.16
N ARG A 70 10.79 4.57 -1.09
CA ARG A 70 10.29 5.52 -2.09
C ARG A 70 8.78 5.68 -1.92
N PHE A 71 8.32 6.91 -1.71
CA PHE A 71 6.89 7.22 -1.70
C PHE A 71 6.27 7.01 -3.08
N GLY A 72 5.23 6.18 -3.13
CA GLY A 72 4.48 5.82 -4.34
C GLY A 72 3.16 6.56 -4.50
N GLY A 73 2.65 7.19 -3.43
CA GLY A 73 1.37 7.90 -3.46
C GLY A 73 0.47 7.59 -2.25
N LEU A 74 -0.77 8.03 -2.34
CA LEU A 74 -1.81 7.72 -1.35
C LEU A 74 -2.89 6.84 -1.99
N LEU A 75 -3.39 5.87 -1.24
CA LEU A 75 -4.55 5.07 -1.62
C LEU A 75 -5.68 5.34 -0.64
N ASN A 76 -6.78 5.84 -1.17
CA ASN A 76 -8.05 6.01 -0.47
C ASN A 76 -8.96 4.82 -0.80
N TRP A 77 -9.56 4.21 0.22
CA TRP A 77 -10.64 3.25 0.03
C TRP A 77 -11.93 3.79 0.65
N PHE A 78 -13.03 3.62 -0.07
CA PHE A 78 -14.37 4.01 0.37
C PHE A 78 -15.30 2.81 0.24
N SER A 79 -15.82 2.35 1.37
CA SER A 79 -16.96 1.43 1.43
C SER A 79 -18.10 2.14 2.16
N PRO A 80 -19.35 1.62 2.10
CA PRO A 80 -20.48 2.19 2.83
C PRO A 80 -20.25 2.35 4.35
N ASN A 81 -19.41 1.50 4.94
CA ASN A 81 -19.22 1.42 6.39
C ASN A 81 -17.85 1.95 6.87
N ILE A 82 -16.82 1.82 6.04
CA ILE A 82 -15.43 2.09 6.40
C ILE A 82 -14.74 2.82 5.24
N HIS A 83 -14.03 3.88 5.56
CA HIS A 83 -13.14 4.56 4.63
C HIS A 83 -11.82 4.88 5.31
N GLY A 84 -10.77 5.03 4.52
CA GLY A 84 -9.47 5.41 5.04
C GLY A 84 -8.47 5.69 3.94
N THR A 85 -7.30 6.14 4.39
CA THR A 85 -6.18 6.49 3.51
C THR A 85 -4.91 5.83 4.03
N LEU A 86 -4.16 5.22 3.12
CA LEU A 86 -2.83 4.68 3.41
C LEU A 86 -1.78 5.30 2.49
N ALA A 87 -0.54 5.37 2.99
CA ALA A 87 0.63 5.77 2.22
C ALA A 87 1.29 4.56 1.58
N LEU A 88 1.49 4.62 0.26
CA LEU A 88 2.15 3.58 -0.52
C LEU A 88 3.65 3.84 -0.58
N TYR A 89 4.44 2.81 -0.34
CA TYR A 89 5.89 2.83 -0.41
C TYR A 89 6.42 1.66 -1.24
N THR A 90 7.66 1.81 -1.72
CA THR A 90 8.43 0.69 -2.26
C THR A 90 9.88 0.75 -1.81
N ALA A 91 10.46 -0.41 -1.59
CA ALA A 91 11.87 -0.58 -1.25
C ALA A 91 12.45 -1.77 -2.02
N ARG A 92 13.75 -1.73 -2.30
CA ARG A 92 14.49 -2.85 -2.90
C ARG A 92 15.50 -3.35 -1.89
N VAL A 93 15.55 -4.66 -1.69
CA VAL A 93 16.53 -5.34 -0.83
C VAL A 93 17.39 -6.29 -1.65
N GLN A 94 18.55 -6.64 -1.10
CA GLN A 94 19.47 -7.61 -1.70
C GLN A 94 19.33 -9.01 -1.08
N SER A 95 18.93 -9.07 0.20
CA SER A 95 18.70 -10.31 0.92
C SER A 95 17.20 -10.60 1.02
N GLU A 96 16.83 -11.85 0.84
CA GLU A 96 15.47 -12.37 1.02
C GLU A 96 15.26 -12.98 2.41
N THR A 97 16.21 -12.80 3.33
CA THR A 97 16.05 -13.19 4.74
C THR A 97 14.93 -12.40 5.39
N ILE A 98 13.99 -13.11 5.99
CA ILE A 98 12.81 -12.59 6.70
C ILE A 98 12.68 -13.30 8.05
N CYS A 99 11.98 -12.68 9.00
CA CYS A 99 11.55 -13.33 10.24
C CYS A 99 10.13 -13.91 10.11
N GLU A 100 9.69 -14.61 11.15
CA GLU A 100 8.28 -14.96 11.32
C GLU A 100 7.47 -13.70 11.67
N CYS A 101 6.21 -13.67 11.25
CA CYS A 101 5.28 -12.58 11.48
C CYS A 101 4.07 -13.11 12.25
N ASP A 102 3.67 -12.42 13.33
CA ASP A 102 2.50 -12.82 14.12
C ASP A 102 1.18 -12.53 13.39
N GLU A 103 1.19 -11.64 12.39
CA GLU A 103 -0.01 -11.26 11.62
C GLU A 103 -0.33 -12.19 10.45
N GLY A 104 0.59 -13.08 10.08
CA GLY A 104 0.44 -13.88 8.86
C GLY A 104 1.68 -14.64 8.42
N GLU A 105 1.56 -15.31 7.28
CA GLU A 105 2.70 -15.97 6.63
C GLU A 105 3.37 -15.02 5.64
N LEU A 106 4.66 -14.76 5.83
CA LEU A 106 5.46 -14.00 4.87
C LEU A 106 6.06 -14.91 3.80
N GLN A 107 5.91 -14.52 2.53
CA GLN A 107 6.52 -15.24 1.42
C GLN A 107 6.93 -14.31 0.27
N TRP A 108 8.10 -14.59 -0.30
CA TRP A 108 8.50 -14.02 -1.58
C TRP A 108 7.69 -14.65 -2.72
N LYS A 109 6.87 -13.84 -3.39
CA LYS A 109 6.02 -14.25 -4.51
C LYS A 109 6.49 -13.59 -5.80
N ARG A 110 6.39 -14.30 -6.92
CA ARG A 110 6.72 -13.75 -8.24
C ARG A 110 5.81 -12.56 -8.58
N ARG A 111 6.37 -11.51 -9.17
CA ARG A 111 5.65 -10.28 -9.57
C ARG A 111 4.39 -10.57 -10.39
N ASP A 112 4.49 -11.42 -11.41
CA ASP A 112 3.36 -11.74 -12.29
C ASP A 112 2.18 -12.37 -11.53
N TRP A 113 2.48 -13.21 -10.53
CA TRP A 113 1.46 -13.83 -9.68
C TRP A 113 0.82 -12.77 -8.77
N VAL A 114 1.62 -11.90 -8.15
CA VAL A 114 1.12 -10.83 -7.29
C VAL A 114 0.19 -9.87 -8.04
N PHE A 115 0.42 -9.66 -9.34
CA PHE A 115 -0.38 -8.72 -10.14
C PHE A 115 -1.65 -9.32 -10.75
N SER A 116 -1.88 -10.63 -10.60
CA SER A 116 -2.99 -11.31 -11.29
C SER A 116 -3.76 -12.33 -10.46
N SER A 117 -3.21 -12.81 -9.34
CA SER A 117 -3.86 -13.85 -8.53
C SER A 117 -5.08 -13.32 -7.78
N SER A 118 -6.18 -14.07 -7.82
CA SER A 118 -7.37 -13.78 -7.00
C SER A 118 -7.12 -13.94 -5.49
N GLU A 119 -6.00 -14.53 -5.08
CA GLU A 119 -5.58 -14.65 -3.69
C GLU A 119 -4.96 -13.36 -3.13
N VAL A 120 -4.75 -12.34 -3.98
CA VAL A 120 -4.14 -11.06 -3.61
C VAL A 120 -5.21 -9.99 -3.45
N VAL A 121 -5.01 -9.06 -2.51
CA VAL A 121 -5.93 -7.91 -2.31
C VAL A 121 -6.10 -7.15 -3.62
N GLN A 122 -7.36 -7.01 -4.09
CA GLN A 122 -7.68 -6.61 -5.46
C GLN A 122 -7.03 -5.29 -5.92
N ASN A 123 -6.88 -4.31 -5.02
CA ASN A 123 -6.31 -3.01 -5.39
C ASN A 123 -4.80 -3.08 -5.70
N ILE A 124 -4.10 -4.12 -5.25
CA ILE A 124 -2.68 -4.35 -5.53
C ILE A 124 -2.46 -4.62 -7.02
N HIS A 125 -3.42 -5.25 -7.71
CA HIS A 125 -3.36 -5.45 -9.15
C HIS A 125 -3.30 -4.13 -9.92
N VAL A 126 -3.86 -3.06 -9.35
CA VAL A 126 -3.89 -1.72 -9.94
C VAL A 126 -2.66 -0.91 -9.50
N VAL A 127 -2.39 -0.82 -8.19
CA VAL A 127 -1.33 0.07 -7.69
C VAL A 127 0.06 -0.55 -7.75
N GLY A 128 0.17 -1.87 -7.57
CA GLY A 128 1.45 -2.60 -7.51
C GLY A 128 2.31 -2.41 -8.76
N PRO A 129 1.79 -2.67 -9.98
CA PRO A 129 2.56 -2.49 -11.21
C PRO A 129 3.07 -1.05 -11.40
N LEU A 130 2.29 -0.04 -11.01
CA LEU A 130 2.66 1.36 -11.16
C LEU A 130 3.71 1.78 -10.12
N VAL A 131 3.44 1.50 -8.85
CA VAL A 131 4.32 1.89 -7.75
C VAL A 131 5.65 1.14 -7.82
N ILE A 132 5.65 -0.14 -8.12
CA ILE A 132 6.91 -0.90 -8.15
C ILE A 132 7.77 -0.49 -9.36
N ASN A 133 7.17 -0.15 -10.51
CA ASN A 133 7.91 0.29 -11.69
C ASN A 133 8.28 1.78 -11.69
N GLY A 134 8.12 2.49 -10.56
CA GLY A 134 8.61 3.85 -10.41
C GLY A 134 7.75 4.92 -11.07
N ALA A 135 6.45 4.67 -11.30
CA ALA A 135 5.54 5.70 -11.77
C ALA A 135 5.49 6.92 -10.81
N PRO A 136 5.14 8.12 -11.32
CA PRO A 136 4.96 9.30 -10.50
C PRO A 136 3.99 9.07 -9.33
N ALA A 137 4.30 9.65 -8.18
CA ALA A 137 3.43 9.57 -7.01
C ALA A 137 2.02 10.03 -7.39
N SER A 138 1.02 9.24 -7.02
CA SER A 138 -0.37 9.44 -7.43
C SER A 138 -1.32 9.28 -6.24
N ILE A 139 -2.52 9.84 -6.35
CA ILE A 139 -3.62 9.58 -5.43
C ILE A 139 -4.55 8.60 -6.13
N TYR A 140 -4.79 7.46 -5.49
CA TYR A 140 -5.71 6.43 -5.92
C TYR A 140 -6.97 6.51 -5.07
N HIS A 141 -8.15 6.50 -5.70
CA HIS A 141 -9.43 6.39 -5.02
C HIS A 141 -10.08 5.09 -5.45
N PHE A 142 -10.41 4.21 -4.50
CA PHE A 142 -11.14 2.98 -4.75
C PHE A 142 -12.49 3.03 -4.06
N GLU A 143 -13.54 2.70 -4.79
CA GLU A 143 -14.88 2.51 -4.26
C GLU A 143 -15.18 1.01 -4.20
N TYR A 144 -15.72 0.57 -3.07
CA TYR A 144 -16.04 -0.83 -2.78
C TYR A 144 -17.54 -0.99 -2.53
N ASP A 145 -18.09 -2.13 -2.94
CA ASP A 145 -19.44 -2.54 -2.53
C ASP A 145 -19.45 -3.12 -1.09
N SER A 146 -20.60 -3.60 -0.62
CA SER A 146 -20.75 -4.21 0.70
C SER A 146 -20.11 -5.60 0.84
N PHE A 147 -19.54 -6.14 -0.24
CA PHE A 147 -18.89 -7.44 -0.32
C PHE A 147 -17.39 -7.30 -0.62
N ASP A 148 -16.83 -6.10 -0.40
CA ASP A 148 -15.43 -5.75 -0.61
C ASP A 148 -14.94 -5.91 -2.07
N ASN A 149 -15.85 -5.87 -3.05
CA ASN A 149 -15.47 -5.83 -4.46
C ASN A 149 -15.26 -4.39 -4.92
N ILE A 150 -14.21 -4.15 -5.69
CA ILE A 150 -13.98 -2.85 -6.34
C ILE A 150 -15.06 -2.62 -7.40
N ILE A 151 -15.84 -1.54 -7.23
CA ILE A 151 -16.87 -1.11 -8.20
C ILE A 151 -16.38 0.02 -9.10
N ASN A 152 -15.44 0.84 -8.60
CA ASN A 152 -14.83 1.94 -9.35
C ASN A 152 -13.45 2.26 -8.78
N TYR A 153 -12.56 2.80 -9.63
CA TYR A 153 -11.33 3.41 -9.15
C TYR A 153 -10.89 4.56 -10.03
N GLU A 154 -10.18 5.52 -9.42
CA GLU A 154 -9.58 6.66 -10.10
C GLU A 154 -8.12 6.85 -9.67
N ARG A 155 -7.30 7.37 -10.59
CA ARG A 155 -5.91 7.74 -10.34
C ARG A 155 -5.68 9.17 -10.79
N HIS A 156 -5.07 9.97 -9.91
CA HIS A 156 -4.67 11.35 -10.19
C HIS A 156 -3.19 11.52 -9.84
N GLU A 157 -2.38 12.09 -10.73
CA GLU A 157 -0.96 12.31 -10.40
C GLU A 157 -0.82 13.45 -9.39
N TRP A 158 -0.03 13.23 -8.33
CA TRP A 158 0.07 14.13 -7.18
C TRP A 158 0.45 15.57 -7.57
N MET A 159 1.36 15.71 -8.55
CA MET A 159 1.79 17.04 -9.01
C MET A 159 0.76 17.74 -9.91
N SER A 160 -0.17 17.01 -10.52
CA SER A 160 -1.28 17.60 -11.28
C SER A 160 -2.44 18.06 -10.39
N SER A 161 -2.55 17.52 -9.17
CA SER A 161 -3.58 17.89 -8.19
C SER A 161 -3.23 19.14 -7.35
N LEU A 162 -1.98 19.61 -7.39
CA LEU A 162 -1.58 20.88 -6.78
C LEU A 162 -1.86 21.99 -7.79
N ASN A 163 -3.03 22.63 -7.69
CA ASN A 163 -3.33 23.80 -8.51
C ASN A 163 -2.35 24.91 -8.12
N LYS A 164 -1.66 25.52 -9.10
CA LYS A 164 -0.75 26.65 -8.86
C LYS A 164 -1.43 27.84 -8.15
N GLN A 165 -2.77 27.90 -8.16
CA GLN A 165 -3.58 28.91 -7.48
C GLN A 165 -3.73 28.66 -5.98
N ASP A 166 -3.47 27.46 -5.47
CA ASP A 166 -3.60 27.16 -4.03
C ASP A 166 -2.40 27.69 -3.21
N TYR A 167 -1.40 28.28 -3.89
CA TYR A 167 -0.15 28.78 -3.33
C TYR A 167 0.25 30.18 -3.84
N GLN A 168 -0.68 30.93 -4.43
CA GLN A 168 -0.56 32.38 -4.72
C GLN A 168 -1.61 33.16 -3.93
#